data_AF-A0A1E5HAA3-F1
#
_entry.id   AF-A0A1E5HAA3-F1
#
_cell.length_a   1.000
_cell.length_b   1.000
_cell.length_c   1.000
_cell.angle_alpha   90.00
_cell.angle_beta   90.00
_cell.angle_gamma   90.00
#
_symmetry.space_group_name_H-M   'P 1'
#
loop_
_entity.id
_entity.type
_entity.pdbx_description
1 polymer ?
#
loop_
_entity_poly.entity_id
_entity_poly.type
_entity_poly.pdbx_seq_one_letter_code
_entity_poly.pdbx_strand_id
1 'polypeptide(L)'
;MKKKMLVGSVVIILVLLSFGLYHWYTSQQNTITDLFNDMDISKLSSDDIEKKMKQSSDNHGYQFKKEGNNTLILAEESKHGASLSYQKTNDVIAILNFDAGFNKVKNSKITDDQIKKIKIGMTYQEVCEILGSPTRASKNQTNNLVYATWSKGVGDSIEYRFDDDEKVKSI
;
A
#
# COMPACT_ATOMS: atom_id res chain seq x y z
N MET A 1 46.92 -21.02 -19.23
CA MET A 1 46.32 -20.65 -17.92
C MET A 1 45.50 -19.36 -17.90
N LYS A 2 45.80 -18.32 -18.71
CA LYS A 2 45.11 -17.01 -18.62
C LYS A 2 43.61 -16.99 -19.01
N LYS A 3 43.15 -17.85 -19.93
CA LYS A 3 41.73 -17.88 -20.36
C LYS A 3 40.75 -18.36 -19.26
N LYS A 4 41.15 -19.30 -18.40
CA LYS A 4 40.27 -19.85 -17.35
C LYS A 4 40.02 -18.85 -16.21
N MET A 5 41.01 -18.01 -15.88
CA MET A 5 40.83 -16.92 -14.91
C MET A 5 39.88 -15.83 -15.43
N LEU A 6 39.95 -15.52 -16.73
CA LEU A 6 39.12 -14.46 -17.33
C LEU A 6 37.64 -14.83 -17.38
N VAL A 7 37.33 -16.11 -17.66
CA VAL A 7 35.95 -16.63 -17.63
C VAL A 7 35.39 -16.63 -16.20
N GLY A 8 36.19 -17.01 -15.20
CA GLY A 8 35.76 -16.98 -13.79
C GLY A 8 35.40 -15.57 -13.31
N SER A 9 36.22 -14.57 -13.64
CA SER A 9 35.94 -13.17 -13.29
C SER A 9 34.68 -12.62 -13.99
N VAL A 10 34.44 -12.97 -15.25
CA VAL A 10 33.24 -12.53 -15.99
C VAL A 10 31.97 -13.14 -15.40
N VAL A 11 32.01 -14.41 -14.99
CA VAL A 11 30.86 -15.07 -14.34
C VAL A 11 30.55 -14.41 -12.99
N ILE A 12 31.55 -14.08 -12.18
CA ILE A 12 31.35 -13.41 -10.89
C ILE A 12 30.73 -12.01 -11.10
N ILE A 13 31.20 -11.25 -12.09
CA ILE A 13 30.63 -9.93 -12.41
C ILE A 13 29.18 -10.04 -12.88
N LEU A 14 28.85 -11.04 -13.71
CA LEU A 14 27.48 -11.26 -14.17
C LEU A 14 26.55 -11.67 -13.01
N VAL A 15 27.03 -12.49 -12.06
CA VAL A 15 26.27 -12.87 -10.85
C VAL A 15 26.04 -11.66 -9.95
N LEU A 16 27.05 -10.81 -9.73
CA LEU A 16 26.89 -9.59 -8.94
C LEU A 16 25.97 -8.56 -9.62
N LEU A 17 26.03 -8.44 -10.95
CA LEU A 17 25.11 -7.59 -11.71
C LEU A 17 23.67 -8.12 -11.66
N SER A 18 23.47 -9.42 -11.77
CA SER A 18 22.12 -10.01 -11.67
C SER A 18 21.56 -9.94 -10.25
N PHE A 19 22.40 -10.08 -9.22
CA PHE A 19 21.99 -9.85 -7.83
C PHE A 19 21.66 -8.37 -7.56
N GLY A 20 22.46 -7.45 -8.09
CA GLY A 20 22.21 -6.00 -8.02
C GLY A 20 20.94 -5.58 -8.77
N LEU A 21 20.70 -6.14 -9.96
CA LEU A 21 19.48 -5.90 -10.74
C LEU A 21 18.24 -6.52 -10.07
N TYR A 22 18.37 -7.69 -9.45
CA TYR A 22 17.30 -8.32 -8.68
C TYR A 22 16.93 -7.51 -7.43
N HIS A 23 17.93 -7.01 -6.69
CA HIS A 23 17.70 -6.11 -5.55
C HIS A 23 17.11 -4.77 -5.97
N TRP A 24 17.58 -4.20 -7.08
CA TRP A 24 17.01 -2.97 -7.64
C TRP A 24 15.56 -3.18 -8.10
N TYR A 25 15.27 -4.31 -8.75
CA TYR A 25 13.92 -4.68 -9.20
C TYR A 25 12.95 -4.95 -8.03
N THR A 26 13.39 -5.63 -6.97
CA THR A 26 12.58 -5.86 -5.78
C THR A 26 12.40 -4.58 -4.94
N SER A 27 13.38 -3.67 -4.93
CA SER A 27 13.28 -2.35 -4.31
C SER A 27 12.27 -1.42 -5.00
N GLN A 28 11.98 -1.62 -6.29
CA GLN A 28 10.92 -0.90 -7.01
C GLN A 28 9.52 -1.38 -6.65
N GLN A 29 9.40 -2.51 -5.92
CA GLN A 29 8.12 -3.07 -5.47
C GLN A 29 7.69 -2.65 -4.06
N ASN A 30 8.34 -1.66 -3.44
CA ASN A 30 7.74 -1.01 -2.26
C ASN A 30 6.45 -0.32 -2.73
N THR A 31 5.34 -1.03 -2.57
CA THR A 31 4.05 -0.61 -3.07
C THR A 31 3.59 0.60 -2.28
N ILE A 32 2.67 1.39 -2.84
CA ILE A 32 1.98 2.45 -2.08
C ILE A 32 1.36 1.91 -0.76
N THR A 33 1.04 0.61 -0.70
CA THR A 33 0.62 -0.11 0.52
C THR A 33 1.70 -0.12 1.60
N ASP A 34 2.95 -0.41 1.23
CA ASP A 34 4.06 -0.47 2.19
C ASP A 34 4.32 0.92 2.75
N LEU A 35 4.26 1.94 1.89
CA LEU A 35 4.31 3.33 2.30
C LEU A 35 3.18 3.69 3.29
N PHE A 36 1.96 3.19 3.08
CA PHE A 36 0.84 3.39 4.00
C PHE A 36 1.02 2.66 5.34
N ASN A 37 1.58 1.45 5.32
CA ASN A 37 1.78 0.64 6.52
C ASN A 37 2.94 1.16 7.37
N ASP A 38 4.08 1.50 6.74
CA ASP A 38 5.31 1.90 7.42
C ASP A 38 5.31 3.36 7.89
N MET A 39 4.48 4.22 7.27
CA MET A 39 4.42 5.62 7.64
C MET A 39 3.66 5.81 8.95
N ASP A 40 4.40 5.93 10.05
CA ASP A 40 3.87 6.39 11.33
C ASP A 40 3.63 7.90 11.29
N ILE A 41 2.43 8.29 10.85
CA ILE A 41 1.98 9.68 10.72
C ILE A 41 1.85 10.39 12.07
N SER A 42 1.68 9.67 13.17
CA SER A 42 1.50 10.27 14.51
C SER A 42 2.74 10.99 15.01
N LYS A 43 3.91 10.63 14.47
CA LYS A 43 5.22 11.17 14.87
C LYS A 43 5.78 12.22 13.92
N LEU A 44 5.04 12.58 12.88
CA LEU A 44 5.53 13.45 11.82
C LEU A 44 4.75 14.76 11.81
N SER A 45 5.48 15.87 11.62
CA SER A 45 4.81 17.12 11.26
C SER A 45 4.20 16.97 9.86
N SER A 46 3.19 17.78 9.54
CA SER A 46 2.59 17.71 8.21
C SER A 46 3.58 18.01 7.08
N ASP A 47 4.58 18.86 7.34
CA ASP A 47 5.60 19.22 6.36
C ASP A 47 6.59 18.05 6.16
N ASP A 48 6.89 17.28 7.22
CA ASP A 48 7.68 16.05 7.12
C ASP A 48 6.94 14.96 6.32
N ILE A 49 5.63 14.89 6.46
CA ILE A 49 4.80 13.93 5.72
C ILE A 49 4.79 14.29 4.24
N GLU A 50 4.59 15.56 3.91
CA GLU A 50 4.68 16.05 2.54
C GLU A 50 6.05 15.72 1.92
N LYS A 51 7.14 15.97 2.67
CA LYS A 51 8.50 15.68 2.23
C LYS A 51 8.74 14.19 2.01
N LYS A 52 8.30 13.33 2.94
CA LYS A 52 8.41 11.86 2.82
C LYS A 52 7.59 11.33 1.66
N MET A 53 6.36 11.83 1.47
CA MET A 53 5.50 11.44 0.36
C MET A 53 6.12 11.83 -0.97
N LYS A 54 6.63 13.07 -1.08
CA LYS A 54 7.31 13.53 -2.29
C LYS A 54 8.56 12.71 -2.59
N GLN A 55 9.41 12.48 -1.59
CA GLN A 55 10.60 11.64 -1.74
C GLN A 55 10.25 10.22 -2.20
N SER A 56 9.20 9.63 -1.62
CA SER A 56 8.75 8.30 -2.01
C SER A 56 8.22 8.29 -3.43
N SER A 57 7.50 9.34 -3.83
CA SER A 57 7.04 9.52 -5.21
C SER A 57 8.20 9.60 -6.19
N ASP A 58 9.19 10.44 -5.89
CA ASP A 58 10.38 10.64 -6.73
C ASP A 58 11.19 9.34 -6.87
N ASN A 59 11.33 8.57 -5.77
CA ASN A 59 12.08 7.32 -5.74
C ASN A 59 11.45 6.18 -6.56
N HIS A 60 10.12 6.14 -6.64
CA HIS A 60 9.37 5.04 -7.27
C HIS A 60 8.70 5.46 -8.59
N GLY A 61 8.96 6.67 -9.07
CA GLY A 61 8.38 7.17 -10.32
C GLY A 61 6.87 7.42 -10.26
N TYR A 62 6.31 7.64 -9.07
CA TYR A 62 4.89 7.97 -8.91
C TYR A 62 4.64 9.45 -9.20
N GLN A 63 3.39 9.80 -9.49
CA GLN A 63 2.99 11.21 -9.53
C GLN A 63 2.72 11.74 -8.12
N PHE A 64 3.34 12.87 -7.80
CA PHE A 64 3.04 13.63 -6.60
C PHE A 64 2.15 14.83 -6.94
N LYS A 65 1.04 15.01 -6.22
CA LYS A 65 0.14 16.16 -6.38
C LYS A 65 -0.19 16.78 -5.03
N LYS A 66 -0.35 18.11 -5.05
CA LYS A 66 -0.82 18.89 -3.91
C LYS A 66 -2.09 19.64 -4.32
N GLU A 67 -3.18 19.39 -3.61
CA GLU A 67 -4.50 19.96 -3.88
C GLU A 67 -5.06 20.57 -2.59
N GLY A 68 -4.82 21.87 -2.40
CA GLY A 68 -5.18 22.54 -1.14
C GLY A 68 -4.45 21.93 0.07
N ASN A 69 -5.21 21.38 1.01
CA ASN A 69 -4.69 20.71 2.22
C ASN A 69 -4.40 19.22 2.02
N ASN A 70 -4.53 18.71 0.79
CA ASN A 70 -4.32 17.31 0.45
C ASN A 70 -2.97 17.12 -0.24
N THR A 71 -2.25 16.07 0.15
CA THR A 71 -1.05 15.57 -0.53
C THR A 71 -1.37 14.20 -1.11
N LEU A 72 -1.06 13.95 -2.37
CA LEU A 72 -1.40 12.73 -3.07
C LEU A 72 -0.18 12.12 -3.76
N ILE A 73 -0.05 10.80 -3.66
CA ILE A 73 0.80 9.98 -4.51
C ILE A 73 -0.10 9.10 -5.37
N LEU A 74 0.11 9.11 -6.68
CA LEU A 74 -0.58 8.26 -7.63
C LEU A 74 0.44 7.35 -8.32
N ALA A 75 0.30 6.05 -8.14
CA ALA A 75 1.02 5.09 -8.97
C ALA A 75 0.34 5.04 -10.34
N GLU A 76 0.82 5.85 -11.28
CA GLU A 76 0.55 5.59 -12.69
C GLU A 76 1.40 4.40 -13.10
N GLU A 77 0.78 3.22 -13.24
CA GLU A 77 0.82 2.53 -14.53
C GLU A 77 -0.09 1.29 -14.63
N SER A 78 -0.92 1.36 -15.66
CA SER A 78 -1.33 0.33 -16.60
C SER A 78 -2.37 -0.74 -16.22
N LYS A 79 -2.55 -1.21 -14.96
CA LYS A 79 -3.65 -2.16 -14.66
C LYS A 79 -4.32 -2.04 -13.28
N HIS A 80 -3.67 -1.50 -12.26
CA HIS A 80 -4.16 -1.52 -10.88
C HIS A 80 -3.72 -0.26 -10.12
N GLY A 81 -4.20 0.93 -10.53
CA GLY A 81 -3.77 2.19 -9.94
C GLY A 81 -3.99 2.21 -8.43
N ALA A 82 -2.94 2.42 -7.65
CA ALA A 82 -3.04 2.70 -6.23
C ALA A 82 -2.79 4.20 -6.03
N SER A 83 -3.48 4.78 -5.06
CA SER A 83 -3.25 6.14 -4.61
C SER A 83 -3.15 6.17 -3.10
N LEU A 84 -2.24 6.99 -2.60
CA LEU A 84 -2.17 7.36 -1.20
C LEU A 84 -2.45 8.84 -1.12
N SER A 85 -3.54 9.20 -0.45
CA SER A 85 -3.81 10.59 -0.10
C SER A 85 -3.56 10.80 1.38
N TYR A 86 -3.06 11.98 1.67
CA TYR A 86 -2.89 12.51 2.99
C TYR A 86 -3.68 13.80 3.10
N GLN A 87 -4.45 13.97 4.17
CA GLN A 87 -5.19 15.19 4.43
C GLN A 87 -4.72 15.81 5.75
N LYS A 88 -4.34 17.10 5.70
CA LYS A 88 -3.94 17.89 6.88
C LYS A 88 -5.18 18.34 7.68
N THR A 89 -5.95 17.39 8.21
CA THR A 89 -7.14 17.64 9.06
C THR A 89 -7.05 16.89 10.39
N ASN A 90 -8.03 17.14 11.27
CA ASN A 90 -8.04 16.67 12.65
C ASN A 90 -8.43 15.18 12.82
N ASP A 91 -9.11 14.57 11.84
CA ASP A 91 -9.78 13.28 12.09
C ASP A 91 -9.32 12.14 11.17
N VAL A 92 -8.95 12.42 9.92
CA VAL A 92 -8.49 11.42 8.95
C VAL A 92 -7.28 11.94 8.21
N ILE A 93 -6.18 11.22 8.33
CA ILE A 93 -4.87 11.73 7.92
C ILE A 93 -4.33 10.98 6.71
N ALA A 94 -4.44 9.66 6.65
CA ALA A 94 -3.96 8.88 5.51
C ALA A 94 -5.07 7.98 4.97
N ILE A 95 -5.22 7.95 3.65
CA ILE A 95 -6.18 7.12 2.92
C ILE A 95 -5.44 6.43 1.78
N LEU A 96 -5.38 5.11 1.85
CA LEU A 96 -4.96 4.25 0.77
C LEU A 96 -6.19 3.89 -0.06
N ASN A 97 -6.19 4.18 -1.35
CA ASN A 97 -7.21 3.73 -2.28
C ASN A 97 -6.57 2.90 -3.39
N PHE A 98 -7.08 1.69 -3.60
CA PHE A 98 -6.81 0.90 -4.78
C PHE A 98 -7.96 1.15 -5.76
N ASP A 99 -7.65 1.79 -6.88
CA ASP A 99 -8.65 2.21 -7.85
C ASP A 99 -9.31 0.98 -8.50
N ALA A 100 -10.59 0.80 -8.22
CA ALA A 100 -11.46 -0.15 -8.91
C ALA A 100 -11.88 0.35 -10.31
N GLY A 101 -11.58 1.62 -10.64
CA GLY A 101 -12.01 2.37 -11.83
C GLY A 101 -11.08 2.32 -13.04
N PHE A 102 -9.81 1.89 -12.91
CA PHE A 102 -8.96 1.57 -14.06
C PHE A 102 -9.04 0.07 -14.38
N ASN A 103 -10.16 -0.33 -14.97
CA ASN A 103 -10.46 -1.61 -15.64
C ASN A 103 -9.63 -2.87 -15.24
N LYS A 104 -10.33 -3.80 -14.58
CA LYS A 104 -9.98 -5.21 -14.31
C LYS A 104 -8.81 -5.42 -13.34
N VAL A 105 -8.92 -4.94 -12.11
CA VAL A 105 -8.26 -5.64 -10.99
C VAL A 105 -9.04 -6.92 -10.73
N LYS A 106 -8.33 -8.04 -10.84
CA LYS A 106 -8.74 -9.35 -10.36
C LYS A 106 -8.71 -9.36 -8.82
N ASN A 107 -9.30 -8.35 -8.17
CA ASN A 107 -9.70 -8.47 -6.78
C ASN A 107 -10.80 -9.53 -6.83
N SER A 108 -10.45 -10.74 -6.43
CA SER A 108 -11.41 -11.81 -6.21
C SER A 108 -12.54 -11.22 -5.39
N LYS A 109 -13.70 -11.04 -6.03
CA LYS A 109 -14.91 -10.58 -5.36
C LYS A 109 -15.05 -11.41 -4.10
N ILE A 110 -15.05 -10.75 -2.95
CA ILE A 110 -15.20 -11.47 -1.69
C ILE A 110 -16.60 -12.10 -1.66
N THR A 111 -16.69 -13.32 -1.17
CA THR A 111 -17.97 -14.04 -1.09
C THR A 111 -18.65 -13.80 0.25
N ASP A 112 -19.97 -13.97 0.29
CA ASP A 112 -20.71 -13.88 1.57
C ASP A 112 -20.21 -14.90 2.60
N ASP A 113 -19.69 -16.05 2.16
CA ASP A 113 -19.11 -17.05 3.06
C ASP A 113 -17.76 -16.62 3.65
N GLN A 114 -16.98 -15.79 2.94
CA GLN A 114 -15.80 -15.16 3.52
C GLN A 114 -16.20 -14.08 4.53
N ILE A 115 -17.21 -13.27 4.20
CA ILE A 115 -17.74 -12.22 5.10
C ILE A 115 -18.24 -12.83 6.41
N LYS A 116 -19.00 -13.93 6.36
CA LYS A 116 -19.50 -14.63 7.56
C LYS A 116 -18.41 -15.17 8.48
N LYS A 117 -17.17 -15.33 7.98
CA LYS A 117 -16.04 -15.74 8.82
C LYS A 117 -15.50 -14.59 9.66
N ILE A 118 -15.74 -13.34 9.25
CA ILE A 118 -15.27 -12.17 9.99
C ILE A 118 -16.12 -11.98 11.25
N LYS A 119 -15.45 -11.74 12.37
CA LYS A 119 -16.07 -11.57 13.68
C LYS A 119 -15.53 -10.31 14.35
N ILE A 120 -16.37 -9.70 15.19
CA ILE A 120 -15.93 -8.66 16.12
C ILE A 120 -14.77 -9.21 16.96
N GLY A 121 -13.73 -8.38 17.13
CA GLY A 121 -12.51 -8.74 17.85
C GLY A 121 -11.39 -9.33 16.99
N MET A 122 -11.65 -9.70 15.73
CA MET A 122 -10.58 -10.11 14.80
C MET A 122 -9.68 -8.93 14.47
N THR A 123 -8.38 -9.16 14.40
CA THR A 123 -7.39 -8.16 13.97
C THR A 123 -7.51 -7.86 12.48
N TYR A 124 -7.05 -6.68 12.06
CA TYR A 124 -6.97 -6.32 10.64
C TYR A 124 -6.22 -7.37 9.81
N GLN A 125 -5.11 -7.93 10.34
CA GLN A 125 -4.36 -8.97 9.65
C GLN A 125 -5.21 -10.23 9.43
N GLU A 126 -5.93 -10.72 10.44
CA GLU A 126 -6.83 -11.88 10.30
C GLU A 126 -7.93 -11.62 9.27
N VAL A 127 -8.46 -10.39 9.21
CA VAL A 127 -9.42 -10.00 8.17
C VAL A 127 -8.79 -10.06 6.78
N CYS A 128 -7.57 -9.53 6.61
CA CYS A 128 -6.83 -9.59 5.35
C CYS A 128 -6.47 -11.02 4.92
N GLU A 129 -6.19 -11.93 5.85
CA GLU A 129 -5.96 -13.34 5.54
C GLU A 129 -7.22 -14.02 4.96
N ILE A 130 -8.42 -13.56 5.35
CA ILE A 130 -9.69 -14.11 4.88
C ILE A 130 -10.19 -13.42 3.59
N LEU A 131 -10.11 -12.09 3.54
CA LEU A 131 -10.70 -11.25 2.48
C LEU A 131 -9.68 -10.81 1.42
N GLY A 132 -8.39 -10.97 1.67
CA GLY A 132 -7.32 -10.37 0.88
C GLY A 132 -7.11 -8.90 1.20
N SER A 133 -6.38 -8.20 0.33
CA SER A 133 -6.10 -6.77 0.49
C SER A 133 -7.37 -5.93 0.32
N PRO A 134 -7.59 -4.90 1.16
CA PRO A 134 -8.73 -4.02 1.00
C PRO A 134 -8.60 -3.17 -0.27
N THR A 135 -9.73 -2.74 -0.80
CA THR A 135 -9.79 -1.69 -1.83
C THR A 135 -9.54 -0.30 -1.27
N ARG A 136 -9.77 -0.09 0.02
CA ARG A 136 -9.51 1.18 0.70
C ARG A 136 -9.16 0.94 2.16
N ALA A 137 -8.20 1.68 2.70
CA ALA A 137 -7.87 1.66 4.13
C ALA A 137 -7.57 3.08 4.62
N SER A 138 -7.87 3.37 5.88
CA SER A 138 -7.68 4.71 6.44
C SER A 138 -7.15 4.68 7.86
N LYS A 139 -6.19 5.56 8.15
CA LYS A 139 -5.61 5.78 9.47
C LYS A 139 -5.94 7.17 10.02
N ASN A 140 -6.12 7.26 11.34
CA ASN A 140 -6.33 8.52 12.07
C ASN A 140 -4.98 9.16 12.47
N GLN A 141 -5.03 10.25 13.24
CA GLN A 141 -3.82 10.96 13.68
C GLN A 141 -2.93 10.16 14.63
N THR A 142 -3.47 9.19 15.36
CA THR A 142 -2.70 8.32 16.26
C THR A 142 -2.09 7.13 15.52
N ASN A 143 -2.16 7.13 14.18
CA ASN A 143 -1.69 6.06 13.30
C ASN A 143 -2.48 4.74 13.45
N ASN A 144 -3.66 4.78 14.08
CA ASN A 144 -4.52 3.61 14.20
C ASN A 144 -5.35 3.45 12.92
N LEU A 145 -5.46 2.21 12.44
CA LEU A 145 -6.42 1.88 11.40
C LEU A 145 -7.85 2.16 11.90
N VAL A 146 -8.62 2.96 11.16
CA VAL A 146 -10.00 3.34 11.53
C VAL A 146 -11.00 2.47 10.79
N TYR A 147 -10.80 2.33 9.49
CA TYR A 147 -11.65 1.51 8.64
C TYR A 147 -10.89 0.98 7.44
N ALA A 148 -11.40 -0.13 6.90
CA ALA A 148 -10.99 -0.67 5.62
C ALA A 148 -12.21 -1.20 4.86
N THR A 149 -12.16 -1.10 3.53
CA THR A 149 -13.27 -1.43 2.64
C THR A 149 -12.81 -2.46 1.61
N TRP A 150 -13.62 -3.48 1.37
CA TRP A 150 -13.41 -4.50 0.34
C TRP A 150 -14.55 -4.50 -0.67
N SER A 151 -14.25 -4.74 -1.95
CA SER A 151 -15.26 -4.84 -3.00
C SER A 151 -15.89 -6.24 -3.03
N LYS A 152 -17.23 -6.28 -2.98
CA LYS A 152 -18.05 -7.47 -3.24
C LYS A 152 -18.38 -7.62 -4.73
N GLY A 153 -18.21 -6.55 -5.50
CA GLY A 153 -18.51 -6.50 -6.93
C GLY A 153 -18.60 -5.08 -7.45
N VAL A 154 -19.11 -4.93 -8.68
CA VAL A 154 -19.31 -3.61 -9.29
C VAL A 154 -20.37 -2.87 -8.49
N GLY A 155 -19.97 -1.77 -7.82
CA GLY A 155 -20.86 -0.94 -7.02
C GLY A 155 -21.25 -1.50 -5.65
N ASP A 156 -20.67 -2.63 -5.23
CA ASP A 156 -20.94 -3.24 -3.93
C ASP A 156 -19.65 -3.42 -3.13
N SER A 157 -19.69 -3.06 -1.85
CA SER A 157 -18.55 -3.06 -0.94
C SER A 157 -18.98 -3.27 0.50
N ILE A 158 -18.08 -3.79 1.30
CA ILE A 158 -18.23 -3.91 2.75
C ILE A 158 -17.14 -3.09 3.44
N GLU A 159 -17.51 -2.37 4.49
CA GLU A 159 -16.60 -1.64 5.36
C GLU A 159 -16.47 -2.41 6.67
N TYR A 160 -15.27 -2.42 7.24
CA TYR A 160 -15.05 -2.83 8.62
C TYR A 160 -14.40 -1.67 9.35
N ARG A 161 -14.85 -1.41 10.57
CA ARG A 161 -14.27 -0.41 11.47
C ARG A 161 -13.48 -1.10 12.56
N PHE A 162 -12.36 -0.49 12.91
CA PHE A 162 -11.42 -1.05 13.88
C PHE A 162 -11.38 -0.18 15.14
N ASP A 163 -11.09 -0.81 16.28
CA ASP A 163 -10.76 -0.11 17.52
C ASP A 163 -9.27 0.27 17.55
N ASP A 164 -8.81 0.81 18.69
CA ASP A 164 -7.43 1.26 18.85
C ASP A 164 -6.42 0.11 18.89
N ASP A 165 -6.87 -1.14 19.08
CA ASP A 165 -6.05 -2.36 18.98
C ASP A 165 -6.06 -2.94 17.55
N GLU A 166 -6.61 -2.21 16.58
CA GLU A 166 -6.83 -2.64 15.19
C GLU A 166 -7.70 -3.91 15.09
N LYS A 167 -8.65 -4.08 16.02
CA LYS A 167 -9.61 -5.18 16.01
C LYS A 167 -10.97 -4.72 15.51
N VAL A 168 -11.68 -5.58 14.78
CA VAL A 168 -13.01 -5.31 14.24
C VAL A 168 -13.95 -4.93 15.37
N LYS A 169 -14.44 -3.71 15.32
CA LYS A 169 -15.42 -3.14 16.24
C LYS A 169 -16.84 -3.16 15.66
N SER A 170 -16.96 -2.90 14.36
CA SER A 170 -18.24 -2.94 13.65
C SER A 170 -18.05 -3.22 12.15
N ILE A 171 -19.15 -3.59 11.50
CA ILE A 171 -19.29 -3.86 10.07
C ILE A 171 -20.30 -2.87 9.51
#